data_AF-A0A9E3DKS0-F1
#
_entry.id   AF-A0A9E3DKS0-F1
#
_cell.length_a   1.000
_cell.length_b   1.000
_cell.length_c   1.000
_cell.angle_alpha   90.00
_cell.angle_beta   90.00
_cell.angle_gamma   90.00
#
_symmetry.space_group_name_H-M   'P 1'
#
loop_
_entity.id
_entity.type
_entity.pdbx_description
1 polymer ?
#
loop_
_entity_poly.entity_id
_entity_poly.type
_entity_poly.pdbx_seq_one_letter_code
_entity_poly.pdbx_strand_id
1 'polypeptide(L)' 'MRILGISAFYHDSAAALLEDGRIIAAVQEERFTRKKHDA' A
#
# COMPACT_ATOMS: atom_id res chain seq x y z
N MET A 1 -4.28 -17.69 -6.61
CA MET A 1 -3.48 -17.42 -5.39
C MET A 1 -3.57 -15.94 -5.04
N ARG A 2 -3.81 -15.60 -3.78
CA ARG A 2 -3.92 -14.21 -3.31
C ARG A 2 -2.72 -13.84 -2.43
N ILE A 3 -2.12 -12.68 -2.69
CA ILE A 3 -0.93 -12.20 -1.97
C ILE A 3 -1.20 -10.78 -1.49
N LEU A 4 -0.98 -10.55 -0.20
CA LEU A 4 -1.00 -9.21 0.40
C LEU A 4 0.45 -8.76 0.66
N GLY A 5 0.90 -7.76 -0.09
CA GLY A 5 2.18 -7.09 0.15
C GLY A 5 1.98 -5.90 1.11
N ILE A 6 2.86 -5.77 2.10
CA ILE A 6 2.84 -4.68 3.08
C ILE A 6 4.22 -4.01 3.07
N SER A 7 4.23 -2.68 3.02
CA SER A 7 5.41 -1.85 3.21
C SER A 7 5.14 -0.94 4.42
N ALA A 8 5.88 -1.15 5.51
CA ALA A 8 5.64 -0.45 6.78
C ALA A 8 6.92 -0.23 7.61
N PHE A 9 8.10 -0.26 6.99
CA PHE A 9 9.38 -0.15 7.71
C PHE A 9 10.13 1.17 7.45
N TYR A 10 9.80 1.91 6.38
CA TYR A 10 10.40 3.21 6.04
C TYR A 10 9.39 4.03 5.22
N HIS A 11 9.15 5.29 5.63
CA HIS A 11 8.15 6.22 5.07
C HIS A 11 6.68 5.77 5.27
N ASP A 12 5.76 6.55 4.69
CA ASP A 12 4.31 6.27 4.64
C ASP A 12 4.01 4.79 4.35
N SER A 13 3.14 4.23 5.17
CA SER A 13 2.71 2.84 5.05
C SER A 13 1.98 2.61 3.72
N ALA A 14 2.18 1.44 3.12
CA ALA A 14 1.50 1.05 1.89
C ALA A 14 1.15 -0.44 1.85
N ALA A 15 0.15 -0.79 1.04
CA ALA A 15 -0.23 -2.18 0.81
C ALA A 15 -0.69 -2.42 -0.63
N ALA A 16 -0.46 -3.62 -1.14
CA ALA A 16 -0.92 -4.07 -2.46
C ALA A 16 -1.52 -5.48 -2.38
N LEU A 17 -2.64 -5.67 -3.05
CA LEU A 17 -3.31 -6.97 -3.19
C LEU A 17 -3.13 -7.49 -4.61
N LEU A 18 -2.56 -8.68 -4.71
CA LEU A 18 -2.39 -9.40 -5.97
C LEU A 18 -3.32 -10.61 -6.02
N GLU A 19 -3.91 -10.84 -7.18
CA GLU A 19 -4.64 -12.06 -7.53
C GLU A 19 -4.06 -12.61 -8.84
N ASP A 20 -3.56 -13.85 -8.79
CA ASP A 20 -2.99 -14.57 -9.93
C ASP A 20 -1.91 -13.76 -10.70
N GLY A 21 -1.02 -13.12 -9.94
CA GLY A 21 0.08 -12.32 -10.47
C GLY A 21 -0.31 -10.93 -10.96
N ARG A 22 -1.59 -10.54 -10.84
CA ARG A 22 -2.09 -9.22 -11.22
C ARG A 22 -2.40 -8.37 -10.01
N ILE A 23 -2.06 -7.09 -10.07
CA ILE A 23 -2.43 -6.13 -9.02
C ILE A 23 -3.91 -5.80 -9.19
N ILE A 24 -4.69 -6.03 -8.14
CA ILE A 24 -6.14 -5.71 -8.13
C ILE A 24 -6.47 -4.55 -7.20
N ALA A 25 -5.62 -4.26 -6.22
CA ALA A 25 -5.74 -3.08 -5.36
C ALA A 25 -4.35 -2.62 -4.88
N ALA A 26 -4.19 -1.32 -4.69
CA ALA A 26 -3.01 -0.71 -4.08
C ALA A 26 -3.43 0.54 -3.29
N VAL A 27 -2.83 0.74 -2.12
CA VAL A 27 -3.14 1.85 -1.21
C VAL A 27 -1.87 2.39 -0.58
N GLN A 28 -1.91 3.67 -0.19
CA GLN A 28 -0.82 4.40 0.47
C GLN A 28 -1.42 5.31 1.55
N GLU A 29 -0.75 5.39 2.70
CA GLU A 29 -1.16 6.15 3.89
C GLU A 29 -1.48 7.63 3.59
N GLU A 30 -0.60 8.33 2.86
CA GLU A 30 -0.83 9.72 2.44
C GLU A 30 -2.16 9.93 1.69
N ARG A 31 -2.63 8.94 0.93
CA ARG A 31 -3.92 9.04 0.21
C ARG A 31 -5.11 8.96 1.15
N PHE A 32 -4.97 8.32 2.30
CA PHE A 32 -6.00 8.26 3.34
C PHE A 32 -6.00 9.50 4.22
N THR A 33 -4.82 9.95 4.67
CA THR A 33 -4.69 11.10 5.57
C THR A 33 -4.84 12.43 4.83
N ARG A 34 -4.52 12.45 3.52
CA ARG A 34 -4.42 13.65 2.68
C ARG A 34 -3.43 14.70 3.22
N LYS A 35 -2.53 14.29 4.11
CA LYS A 35 -1.47 15.14 4.66
C LYS A 35 -0.21 14.89 3.87
N LYS A 36 0.21 15.86 3.06
CA LYS A 36 1.44 15.71 2.28
C LYS A 36 2.67 15.78 3.19
N HIS A 37 3.66 14.91 2.95
CA HIS A 37 4.94 14.88 3.67
C HIS A 37 4.84 14.53 5.16
N ASP A 38 3.86 13.72 5.56
CA ASP A 38 3.89 13.13 6.91
C ASP A 38 4.98 12.04 6.96
N ALA A 39 5.59 11.82 8.13
CA ALA A 39 6.82 11.03 8.29
C ALA A 39 6.67 9.90 9.30
#